data_AF-A0A529SDN2-F1
#
_entry.id   AF-A0A529SDN2-F1
#
_cell.length_a   1.000
_cell.length_b   1.000
_cell.length_c   1.000
_cell.angle_alpha   90.00
_cell.angle_beta   90.00
_cell.angle_gamma   90.00
#
_symmetry.space_group_name_H-M   'P 1'
#
loop_
_entity.id
_entity.type
_entity.pdbx_description
1 polymer ?
#
loop_
_entity_poly.entity_id
_entity_poly.type
_entity_poly.pdbx_seq_one_letter_code
_entity_poly.pdbx_strand_id
1 'polypeptide(L)'
;PEDAVRAGADALAVAIPVRGATEGKYIRWLTDSVNAGARYGMPVVAHIYPRDFTDGANIVFTPDEIAYAARIGYESGVDVIKIGYTGDFESFRETVRTCP
;
A
#
# COMPACT_ATOMS: atom_id res chain seq x y z
N PRO A 1 10.73 -11.86 -5.20
CA PRO A 1 9.98 -13.06 -4.77
C PRO A 1 10.84 -14.31 -4.56
N GLU A 2 11.79 -14.63 -5.44
CA GLU A 2 12.54 -15.90 -5.40
C GLU A 2 13.20 -16.18 -4.03
N ASP A 3 13.95 -15.22 -3.48
CA ASP A 3 14.60 -15.39 -2.18
C ASP A 3 13.59 -15.57 -1.04
N ALA A 4 12.43 -14.90 -1.11
CA ALA A 4 11.37 -15.05 -0.11
C ALA A 4 10.74 -16.44 -0.15
N VAL A 5 10.53 -17.00 -1.36
CA VAL A 5 10.07 -18.39 -1.54
C VAL A 5 11.10 -19.35 -0.94
N ARG A 6 12.38 -19.16 -1.22
CA ARG A 6 13.47 -20.00 -0.68
C ARG A 6 13.59 -19.91 0.84
N ALA A 7 13.27 -18.76 1.41
CA ALA A 7 13.22 -18.55 2.85
C ALA A 7 11.97 -19.15 3.51
N GLY A 8 11.00 -19.66 2.73
CA GLY A 8 9.74 -20.21 3.24
C GLY A 8 8.75 -19.15 3.69
N ALA A 9 8.79 -17.95 3.11
CA ALA A 9 7.83 -16.89 3.43
C ALA A 9 6.43 -17.21 2.88
N ASP A 10 5.41 -16.82 3.62
CA ASP A 10 4.00 -16.96 3.19
C ASP A 10 3.50 -15.77 2.37
N ALA A 11 4.19 -14.62 2.43
CA ALA A 11 3.86 -13.41 1.68
C ALA A 11 5.05 -12.45 1.55
N LEU A 12 4.96 -11.51 0.60
CA LEU A 12 5.88 -10.39 0.44
C LEU A 12 5.28 -9.11 0.99
N ALA A 13 5.87 -8.58 2.06
CA ALA A 13 5.56 -7.24 2.53
C ALA A 13 6.33 -6.19 1.72
N VAL A 14 5.62 -5.22 1.17
CA VAL A 14 6.16 -4.17 0.30
C VAL A 14 5.68 -2.81 0.81
N ALA A 15 6.57 -1.83 0.93
CA ALA A 15 6.22 -0.49 1.40
C ALA A 15 6.45 0.57 0.32
N ILE A 16 5.44 1.38 0.02
CA ILE A 16 5.53 2.47 -0.94
C ILE A 16 5.08 3.81 -0.34
N PRO A 17 5.83 4.91 -0.57
CA PRO A 17 5.31 6.25 -0.35
C PRO A 17 4.47 6.70 -1.55
N VAL A 18 3.42 7.46 -1.28
CA VAL A 18 2.56 8.09 -2.29
C VAL A 18 2.46 9.59 -2.03
N ARG A 19 1.88 10.35 -2.97
CA ARG A 19 1.82 11.83 -3.05
C ARG A 19 3.14 12.57 -3.29
N GLY A 20 4.23 11.84 -3.49
CA GLY A 20 5.53 12.43 -3.82
C GLY A 20 5.79 12.54 -5.32
N ALA A 21 6.81 13.31 -5.70
CA ALA A 21 7.24 13.46 -7.10
C ALA A 21 7.61 12.13 -7.81
N THR A 22 7.91 11.08 -7.05
CA THR A 22 8.28 9.75 -7.54
C THR A 22 7.20 8.69 -7.36
N GLU A 23 5.98 9.08 -6.96
CA GLU A 23 4.85 8.16 -6.71
C GLU A 23 4.66 7.13 -7.83
N GLY A 24 4.60 7.57 -9.09
CA GLY A 24 4.41 6.66 -10.23
C GLY A 24 5.49 5.58 -10.36
N LYS A 25 6.74 5.88 -9.93
CA LYS A 25 7.82 4.87 -9.91
C LYS A 25 7.57 3.81 -8.83
N TYR A 26 7.08 4.23 -7.67
CA TYR A 26 6.77 3.31 -6.58
C TYR A 26 5.53 2.46 -6.87
N ILE A 27 4.49 3.04 -7.48
CA ILE A 27 3.31 2.28 -7.93
C ILE A 27 3.72 1.24 -8.97
N ARG A 28 4.56 1.62 -9.95
CA ARG A 28 5.09 0.65 -10.92
C ARG A 28 5.89 -0.46 -10.25
N TRP A 29 6.74 -0.13 -9.29
CA TRP A 29 7.50 -1.13 -8.56
C TRP A 29 6.61 -2.08 -7.74
N LEU A 30 5.51 -1.57 -7.17
CA LEU A 30 4.51 -2.39 -6.49
C LEU A 30 3.82 -3.36 -7.48
N THR A 31 3.35 -2.88 -8.63
CA THR A 31 2.70 -3.75 -9.63
C THR A 31 3.67 -4.75 -10.25
N ASP A 32 4.94 -4.38 -10.46
CA ASP A 32 5.99 -5.30 -10.87
C ASP A 32 6.23 -6.38 -9.80
N SER A 33 6.14 -6.03 -8.52
CA SER A 33 6.26 -6.98 -7.40
C SER A 33 5.08 -7.96 -7.34
N VAL A 34 3.85 -7.47 -7.56
CA VAL A 34 2.64 -8.31 -7.68
C VAL A 34 2.78 -9.30 -8.84
N ASN A 35 3.15 -8.82 -10.03
CA ASN A 35 3.35 -9.67 -11.20
C ASN A 35 4.45 -10.71 -10.99
N ALA A 36 5.53 -10.35 -10.29
CA ALA A 36 6.61 -11.26 -9.98
C ALA A 36 6.20 -12.28 -8.91
N GLY A 37 5.42 -11.88 -7.90
CA GLY A 37 4.88 -12.75 -6.85
C GLY A 37 3.92 -13.80 -7.39
N ALA A 38 3.04 -13.40 -8.32
CA ALA A 38 2.07 -14.28 -8.96
C ALA A 38 2.70 -15.52 -9.61
N ARG A 39 3.92 -15.42 -10.16
CA ARG A 39 4.65 -16.55 -10.77
C ARG A 39 4.98 -17.66 -9.78
N TYR A 40 5.00 -17.35 -8.48
CA TYR A 40 5.31 -18.27 -7.40
C TYR A 40 4.08 -18.54 -6.51
N GLY A 41 2.91 -18.00 -6.85
CA GLY A 41 1.75 -18.01 -5.96
C GLY A 41 2.00 -17.26 -4.65
N MET A 42 2.92 -16.29 -4.63
CA MET A 42 3.33 -15.52 -3.46
C MET A 42 2.44 -14.27 -3.30
N PRO A 43 1.60 -14.18 -2.27
CA PRO A 43 0.79 -13.00 -1.99
C PRO A 43 1.64 -11.77 -1.69
N VAL A 44 1.13 -10.58 -2.03
CA VAL A 44 1.75 -9.29 -1.71
C VAL A 44 0.91 -8.53 -0.69
N VAL A 45 1.56 -8.14 0.40
CA VAL A 45 1.02 -7.26 1.43
C VAL A 45 1.61 -5.86 1.23
N ALA A 46 0.81 -4.90 0.78
CA ALA A 46 1.28 -3.55 0.50
C ALA A 46 1.03 -2.61 1.69
N HIS A 47 2.09 -1.95 2.14
CA HIS A 47 2.05 -0.86 3.09
C HIS A 47 2.12 0.45 2.31
N ILE A 48 1.03 1.20 2.28
CA ILE A 48 0.92 2.40 1.44
C ILE A 48 0.86 3.62 2.35
N TYR A 49 1.84 4.51 2.20
CA TYR A 49 2.01 5.67 3.07
C TYR A 49 1.84 6.97 2.27
N PRO A 50 0.68 7.63 2.36
CA PRO A 50 0.54 9.01 1.90
C PRO A 50 1.51 9.91 2.64
N ARG A 51 2.22 10.76 1.90
CA ARG A 51 3.18 11.69 2.49
C ARG A 51 2.89 13.11 2.08
N ASP A 52 2.95 13.99 3.07
CA ASP A 52 3.14 15.41 2.82
C ASP A 52 4.64 15.68 2.67
N PHE A 53 5.01 16.57 1.77
CA PHE A 53 6.39 16.98 1.50
C PHE A 53 6.62 18.48 1.75
N THR A 54 5.62 19.23 2.22
CA THR A 54 5.72 20.67 2.49
C THR A 54 6.71 20.97 3.62
N ASP A 55 6.73 20.17 4.69
CA ASP A 55 7.66 20.32 5.81
C ASP A 55 8.24 18.97 6.24
N GLY A 56 9.08 18.40 5.38
CA GLY A 56 9.58 17.04 5.52
C GLY A 56 8.59 15.98 5.04
N ALA A 57 9.07 14.76 4.81
CA ALA A 57 8.31 13.67 4.19
C ALA A 57 7.44 12.92 5.22
N ASN A 58 6.56 13.65 5.92
CA ASN A 58 5.72 13.14 7.01
C ASN A 58 4.57 12.27 6.48
N ILE A 59 4.21 11.24 7.23
CA ILE A 59 3.07 10.38 6.88
C ILE A 59 1.77 11.08 7.28
N VAL A 60 0.80 11.10 6.37
CA VAL A 60 -0.51 11.73 6.56
C VAL A 60 -1.57 10.67 6.80
N PHE A 61 -2.46 10.94 7.75
CA PHE A 61 -3.52 10.02 8.20
C PHE A 61 -4.93 10.60 8.03
N THR A 62 -5.10 11.65 7.22
CA THR A 62 -6.43 12.22 6.97
C THR A 62 -7.32 11.21 6.21
N PRO A 63 -8.65 11.28 6.36
CA PRO A 63 -9.56 10.32 5.73
C PRO A 63 -9.35 10.16 4.22
N ASP A 64 -9.17 11.29 3.52
CA ASP A 64 -8.98 11.31 2.07
C ASP A 64 -7.65 10.67 1.65
N GLU A 65 -6.59 10.86 2.43
CA GLU A 65 -5.28 10.29 2.13
C GLU A 65 -5.24 8.78 2.40
N ILE A 66 -5.93 8.33 3.45
CA ILE A 66 -6.11 6.90 3.72
C ILE A 66 -6.96 6.23 2.64
N ALA A 67 -8.05 6.88 2.19
CA ALA A 67 -8.86 6.39 1.08
C ALA A 67 -8.07 6.31 -0.23
N TYR A 68 -7.23 7.31 -0.51
CA TYR A 68 -6.32 7.29 -1.66
C TYR A 68 -5.36 6.10 -1.60
N ALA A 69 -4.72 5.87 -0.45
CA ALA A 69 -3.84 4.72 -0.25
C ALA A 69 -4.56 3.38 -0.45
N ALA A 70 -5.79 3.23 0.06
CA ALA A 70 -6.60 2.04 -0.15
C ALA A 70 -6.88 1.78 -1.64
N ARG A 71 -7.28 2.82 -2.38
CA ARG A 71 -7.54 2.70 -3.82
C ARG A 71 -6.29 2.33 -4.62
N ILE A 72 -5.14 2.93 -4.31
CA ILE A 72 -3.87 2.56 -4.98
C ILE A 72 -3.54 1.09 -4.75
N GLY A 73 -3.70 0.58 -3.53
CA GLY A 73 -3.48 -0.84 -3.24
C GLY A 73 -4.41 -1.73 -4.06
N TYR A 74 -5.71 -1.43 -4.04
CA TYR A 74 -6.73 -2.19 -4.75
C TYR A 74 -6.45 -2.24 -6.26
N GLU A 75 -6.21 -1.08 -6.89
CA GLU A 75 -5.93 -0.99 -8.33
C GLU A 75 -4.58 -1.61 -8.72
N SER A 76 -3.63 -1.71 -7.77
CA SER A 76 -2.33 -2.36 -8.01
C SER A 76 -2.38 -3.89 -7.94
N GLY A 77 -3.52 -4.49 -7.55
CA GLY A 77 -3.71 -5.94 -7.52
C GLY A 77 -3.03 -6.65 -6.34
N VAL A 78 -2.86 -5.96 -5.21
CA VAL A 78 -2.26 -6.52 -4.00
C VAL A 78 -3.28 -7.34 -3.22
N ASP A 79 -2.84 -8.36 -2.49
CA ASP A 79 -3.73 -9.27 -1.75
C ASP A 79 -4.18 -8.68 -0.41
N VAL A 80 -3.31 -7.92 0.26
CA VAL A 80 -3.61 -7.27 1.54
C VAL A 80 -3.05 -5.85 1.53
N ILE A 81 -3.87 -4.89 1.98
CA ILE A 81 -3.49 -3.49 2.07
C ILE A 81 -3.39 -3.09 3.54
N LYS A 82 -2.20 -2.64 3.95
CA LYS A 82 -1.97 -1.97 5.24
C LYS A 82 -1.95 -0.46 5.02
N ILE A 83 -2.96 0.19 5.56
CA ILE A 83 -3.11 1.64 5.63
C ILE A 83 -3.12 2.11 7.09
N GLY A 84 -2.92 3.41 7.29
CA GLY A 84 -2.97 4.02 8.60
C GLY A 84 -4.40 4.17 9.15
N TYR A 85 -4.53 4.15 10.47
CA TYR A 85 -5.75 4.56 11.16
C TYR A 85 -5.86 6.08 11.13
N THR A 86 -7.06 6.62 10.88
CA THR A 86 -7.26 8.07 10.73
C THR A 86 -7.19 8.85 12.05
N GLY A 87 -7.11 8.14 13.18
CA GLY A 87 -7.12 8.72 14.53
C GLY A 87 -8.52 8.92 15.11
N ASP A 88 -9.56 8.69 14.32
CA ASP A 88 -10.97 8.80 14.73
C ASP A 88 -11.79 7.59 14.26
N PHE A 89 -12.66 7.08 15.14
CA PHE A 89 -13.43 5.87 14.89
C PHE A 89 -14.48 6.07 13.80
N GLU A 90 -15.21 7.18 13.84
CA GLU A 90 -16.29 7.45 12.87
C GLU A 90 -15.73 7.66 11.47
N SER A 91 -14.62 8.40 11.36
CA SER A 91 -13.85 8.55 10.15
C SER A 91 -13.38 7.20 9.58
N PHE A 92 -12.79 6.34 10.42
CA PHE A 92 -12.27 5.06 9.92
C PHE A 92 -13.38 4.07 9.59
N ARG A 93 -14.50 4.13 10.31
CA ARG A 93 -15.73 3.38 9.98
C ARG A 93 -16.20 3.71 8.57
N GLU A 94 -16.14 4.99 8.19
CA GLU A 94 -16.46 5.42 6.83
C GLU A 94 -15.47 4.86 5.81
N THR A 95 -14.16 4.93 6.08
CA THR A 95 -13.13 4.31 5.22
C THR A 95 -13.40 2.82 4.97
N VAL A 96 -13.73 2.06 6.02
CA VAL A 96 -14.07 0.64 5.90
C VAL A 96 -15.33 0.45 5.06
N ARG A 97 -16.35 1.28 5.27
CA ARG A 97 -17.62 1.22 4.53
C ARG A 97 -17.47 1.51 3.03
N THR A 98 -16.53 2.38 2.67
CA THR A 98 -16.28 2.82 1.28
C THR A 98 -15.10 2.11 0.62
N CYS A 99 -14.48 1.16 1.32
CA CYS A 99 -13.36 0.39 0.77
C CYS A 99 -13.81 -0.34 -0.51
N PRO A 100 -13.05 -0.28 -1.62
CA PRO A 100 -13.40 -0.91 -2.89
C PRO A 100 -13.60 -2.43 -2.82
#